data_AF-A0A1Q5PL61-F1
#
_entry.id   AF-A0A1Q5PL61-F1
#
_cell.length_a   1.000
_cell.length_b   1.000
_cell.length_c   1.000
_cell.angle_alpha   90.00
_cell.angle_beta   90.00
_cell.angle_gamma   90.00
#
_symmetry.space_group_name_H-M   'P 1'
#
loop_
_entity.id
_entity.type
_entity.pdbx_description
1 polymer ?
#
loop_
_entity_poly.entity_id
_entity_poly.type
_entity_poly.pdbx_seq_one_letter_code
_entity_poly.pdbx_strand_id
1 'polypeptide(L)'
;MPQYDIPVGVEIPETVEYDETTRIIKLGKGQWSNVSPAVWDYTVGGRNVIDSWVGYRRAKPKGRKSSPLDQINEVSWTPELSQEFSELLAVLTHLVSMEPQQAELLEQIMRTELITNADLQAQGVSFSVTNADRKPRLQEEAKTIF
;
A
#
# COMPACT_ATOMS: atom_id res chain seq x y z
N MET A 1 -7.28 -17.31 8.27
CA MET A 1 -7.82 -16.01 7.80
C MET A 1 -8.36 -15.25 9.00
N PRO A 2 -8.22 -13.92 9.04
CA PRO A 2 -8.81 -13.08 10.07
C PRO A 2 -10.32 -13.31 10.18
N GLN A 3 -10.86 -13.28 11.40
CA GLN A 3 -12.29 -13.45 11.67
C GLN A 3 -12.80 -12.24 12.45
N TYR A 4 -13.98 -11.73 12.10
CA TYR A 4 -14.62 -10.63 12.82
C TYR A 4 -15.52 -11.20 13.92
N ASP A 5 -15.04 -11.18 15.16
CA ASP A 5 -15.65 -11.91 16.27
C ASP A 5 -16.64 -11.07 17.07
N ILE A 6 -16.29 -9.80 17.32
CA ILE A 6 -17.11 -8.88 18.12
C ILE A 6 -17.33 -7.60 17.32
N PRO A 7 -18.59 -7.14 17.17
CA PRO A 7 -18.89 -5.88 16.50
C PRO A 7 -18.28 -4.66 17.20
N VAL A 8 -17.75 -3.72 16.41
CA VAL A 8 -17.25 -2.42 16.92
C VAL A 8 -18.36 -1.57 17.54
N GLY A 9 -19.58 -1.68 17.01
CA GLY A 9 -20.69 -0.79 17.34
C GLY A 9 -20.71 0.45 16.44
N VAL A 10 -21.25 1.56 16.95
CA VAL A 10 -21.47 2.79 16.18
C VAL A 10 -20.52 3.93 16.57
N GLU A 11 -19.75 3.75 17.65
CA GLU A 11 -18.79 4.75 18.13
C GLU A 11 -17.50 4.66 17.30
N ILE A 12 -16.97 5.80 16.86
CA ILE A 12 -15.69 5.85 16.16
C ILE A 12 -14.55 5.41 17.12
N PRO A 13 -13.79 4.35 16.80
CA PRO A 13 -12.66 3.90 17.60
C PRO A 13 -11.53 4.92 17.65
N GLU A 14 -10.96 5.15 18.84
CA GLU A 14 -9.80 6.02 19.01
C GLU A 14 -8.47 5.27 18.96
N THR A 15 -8.46 4.01 19.37
CA THR A 15 -7.28 3.16 19.48
C THR A 15 -7.46 1.84 18.76
N VAL A 16 -6.35 1.31 18.27
CA VAL A 16 -6.22 -0.06 17.80
C VAL A 16 -5.11 -0.70 18.63
N GLU A 17 -5.37 -1.89 19.14
CA GLU A 17 -4.47 -2.64 20.00
C GLU A 17 -4.35 -4.06 19.46
N TYR A 18 -3.20 -4.67 19.70
CA TYR A 18 -2.94 -6.04 19.31
C TYR A 18 -2.40 -6.83 20.50
N ASP A 19 -2.96 -8.01 20.69
CA ASP A 19 -2.48 -8.99 21.64
C ASP A 19 -1.81 -10.12 20.86
N GLU A 20 -0.48 -10.16 20.89
CA GLU A 20 0.33 -11.15 20.16
C GLU A 20 0.09 -12.58 20.65
N THR A 21 -0.23 -12.76 21.94
CA THR A 21 -0.45 -14.08 22.54
C THR A 21 -1.73 -14.70 22.01
N THR A 22 -2.80 -13.89 21.97
CA THR A 22 -4.12 -14.33 21.51
C THR A 22 -4.31 -14.15 20.00
N ARG A 23 -3.43 -13.41 19.33
CA ARG A 23 -3.52 -13.03 17.91
C ARG A 23 -4.81 -12.28 17.58
N ILE A 24 -5.19 -11.38 18.49
CA ILE A 24 -6.41 -10.58 18.41
C ILE A 24 -6.06 -9.11 18.22
N ILE A 25 -6.66 -8.48 17.21
CA ILE A 25 -6.78 -7.03 17.11
C ILE A 25 -8.04 -6.58 17.85
N LYS A 26 -7.91 -5.56 18.69
CA LYS A 26 -9.02 -4.82 19.30
C LYS A 26 -9.09 -3.44 18.68
N LEU A 27 -10.25 -3.08 18.13
CA LEU A 27 -10.51 -1.76 17.55
C LEU A 27 -11.77 -1.19 18.21
N GLY A 28 -11.58 -0.30 19.18
CA GLY A 28 -12.66 0.10 20.07
C GLY A 28 -13.23 -1.12 20.82
N LYS A 29 -14.54 -1.37 20.65
CA LYS A 29 -15.21 -2.56 21.22
C LYS A 29 -15.10 -3.79 20.31
N GLY A 30 -14.67 -3.63 19.07
CA GLY A 30 -14.64 -4.71 18.09
C GLY A 30 -13.38 -5.57 18.17
N GLN A 31 -13.48 -6.81 17.71
CA GLN A 31 -12.39 -7.78 17.77
C GLN A 31 -12.24 -8.57 16.49
N TRP A 32 -10.98 -8.76 16.09
CA TRP A 32 -10.59 -9.66 15.02
C TRP A 32 -9.54 -10.66 15.48
N SER A 33 -9.87 -11.95 15.47
CA SER A 33 -8.92 -13.03 15.76
C SER A 33 -8.21 -13.54 14.49
N ASN A 34 -7.26 -14.46 14.70
CA ASN A 34 -6.46 -15.11 13.65
C ASN A 34 -5.59 -14.13 12.84
N VAL A 35 -5.14 -13.05 13.47
CA VAL A 35 -4.21 -12.09 12.86
C VAL A 35 -2.79 -12.41 13.32
N SER A 36 -1.92 -12.81 12.39
CA SER A 36 -0.52 -13.10 12.74
C SER A 36 0.27 -11.82 13.05
N PRO A 37 1.39 -11.92 13.80
CA PRO A 37 2.24 -10.77 14.08
C PRO A 37 2.76 -10.11 12.79
N ALA A 38 3.12 -10.91 11.78
CA ALA A 38 3.56 -10.39 10.47
C ALA A 38 2.49 -9.56 9.75
N VAL A 39 1.19 -9.87 9.93
CA VAL A 39 0.10 -9.04 9.40
C VAL A 39 -0.05 -7.75 10.20
N TRP A 40 0.06 -7.84 11.54
CA TRP A 40 0.01 -6.68 12.43
C TRP A 40 1.15 -5.68 12.14
N ASP A 41 2.37 -6.20 11.96
CA ASP A 41 3.60 -5.43 11.75
C ASP A 41 3.83 -5.03 10.28
N TYR A 42 2.90 -5.32 9.38
CA TYR A 42 3.08 -5.10 7.94
C TYR A 42 3.31 -3.60 7.63
N THR A 43 4.41 -3.31 6.92
CA THR A 43 4.78 -1.93 6.57
C THR A 43 4.96 -1.71 5.07
N VAL A 44 4.63 -0.50 4.61
CA VAL A 44 4.95 -0.02 3.27
C VAL A 44 5.71 1.30 3.41
N GLY A 45 6.94 1.36 2.88
CA GLY A 45 7.80 2.53 3.02
C GLY A 45 8.07 2.92 4.48
N GLY A 46 8.15 1.92 5.37
CA GLY A 46 8.37 2.10 6.81
C GLY A 46 7.14 2.58 7.60
N ARG A 47 5.95 2.66 6.98
CA ARG A 47 4.70 3.00 7.67
C ARG A 47 3.86 1.74 7.91
N ASN A 48 3.44 1.53 9.15
CA ASN A 48 2.50 0.46 9.48
C ASN A 48 1.13 0.72 8.81
N VAL A 49 0.63 -0.28 8.08
CA VAL A 49 -0.57 -0.14 7.25
C VAL A 49 -1.83 -0.07 8.10
N ILE A 50 -1.94 -0.91 9.14
CA ILE A 50 -3.11 -0.95 10.03
C ILE A 50 -3.23 0.36 10.82
N ASP A 51 -2.13 0.84 11.39
CA ASP A 51 -2.08 2.12 12.11
C ASP A 51 -2.44 3.31 11.22
N SER A 52 -2.00 3.28 9.96
CA SER A 52 -2.32 4.31 8.99
C SER A 52 -3.80 4.27 8.63
N TRP A 53 -4.33 3.09 8.30
CA TRP A 53 -5.73 2.90 7.92
C TRP A 53 -6.68 3.33 9.04
N VAL A 54 -6.44 2.87 10.28
CA VAL A 54 -7.21 3.28 11.45
C VAL A 54 -7.03 4.77 11.71
N GLY A 55 -5.79 5.29 11.61
CA GLY A 55 -5.46 6.68 11.85
C GLY A 55 -6.19 7.69 10.95
N TYR A 56 -6.54 7.31 9.73
CA TYR A 56 -7.34 8.14 8.82
C TYR A 56 -8.85 8.09 9.10
N ARG A 57 -9.33 7.08 9.82
CA ARG A 57 -10.76 6.85 10.12
C ARG A 57 -11.14 7.17 11.57
N ARG A 58 -10.28 7.89 12.30
CA ARG A 58 -10.58 8.40 13.65
C ARG A 58 -11.43 9.67 13.59
N ALA A 59 -12.15 9.96 14.68
CA ALA A 59 -12.96 11.18 14.82
C ALA A 59 -12.15 12.47 14.62
N LYS A 60 -10.84 12.41 14.91
CA LYS A 60 -9.84 13.41 14.51
C LYS A 60 -8.78 12.70 13.67
N PRO A 61 -8.92 12.70 12.32
CA PRO A 61 -7.96 12.03 11.45
C PRO A 61 -6.55 12.61 11.60
N LYS A 62 -5.54 11.74 11.46
CA LYS A 62 -4.14 12.18 11.38
C LYS A 62 -3.90 12.90 10.04
N GLY A 63 -3.28 14.09 10.06
CA GLY A 63 -2.86 14.79 8.83
C GLY A 63 -2.99 16.30 8.90
N ARG A 64 -2.45 16.98 7.88
CA ARG A 64 -2.58 18.44 7.72
C ARG A 64 -3.93 18.75 7.10
N LYS A 65 -4.73 19.56 7.78
CA LYS A 65 -5.95 20.15 7.20
C LYS A 65 -5.54 21.34 6.33
N SER A 66 -5.81 21.25 5.04
CA SER A 66 -5.47 22.23 4.01
C SER A 66 -6.70 22.84 3.34
N SER A 67 -7.86 22.19 3.45
CA SER A 67 -9.12 22.65 2.86
C SER A 67 -10.34 22.31 3.75
N PRO A 68 -11.50 22.95 3.50
CA PRO A 68 -12.77 22.58 4.14
C PRO A 68 -13.20 21.13 3.89
N LEU A 69 -12.76 20.51 2.78
CA LEU A 69 -13.06 19.10 2.50
C LEU A 69 -12.43 18.17 3.54
N ASP A 70 -11.28 18.54 4.12
CA ASP A 70 -10.59 17.75 5.17
C ASP A 70 -11.38 17.72 6.50
N GLN A 71 -12.47 18.47 6.60
CA GLN A 71 -13.35 18.48 7.76
C GLN A 71 -14.52 17.50 7.61
N ILE A 72 -14.78 17.02 6.39
CA ILE A 72 -15.82 16.03 6.11
C ILE A 72 -15.28 14.66 6.51
N ASN A 73 -15.76 14.15 7.63
CA ASN A 73 -15.37 12.85 8.17
C ASN A 73 -16.61 12.07 8.58
N GLU A 74 -16.51 10.75 8.60
CA GLU A 74 -17.55 9.92 9.20
C GLU A 74 -17.72 10.26 10.67
N VAL A 75 -18.97 10.41 11.09
CA VAL A 75 -19.34 10.78 12.47
C VAL A 75 -19.68 9.55 13.33
N SER A 76 -19.82 8.38 12.71
CA SER A 76 -20.15 7.12 13.36
C SER A 76 -19.45 5.96 12.65
N TRP A 77 -19.13 4.92 13.40
CA TRP A 77 -18.59 3.69 12.82
C TRP A 77 -19.71 2.91 12.12
N THR A 78 -19.51 2.59 10.85
CA THR A 78 -20.50 1.87 10.04
C THR A 78 -20.15 0.39 9.91
N PRO A 79 -21.13 -0.49 9.63
CA PRO A 79 -20.86 -1.89 9.27
C PRO A 79 -19.89 -2.01 8.09
N GLU A 80 -19.99 -1.11 7.11
CA GLU A 80 -19.14 -1.04 5.93
C GLU A 80 -17.68 -0.81 6.32
N LEU A 81 -17.38 0.07 7.28
CA LEU A 81 -16.02 0.25 7.79
C LEU A 81 -15.46 -1.02 8.46
N SER A 82 -16.30 -1.81 9.13
CA SER A 82 -15.88 -3.09 9.69
C SER A 82 -15.56 -4.12 8.60
N GLN A 83 -16.33 -4.10 7.52
CA GLN A 83 -16.11 -4.93 6.33
C GLN A 83 -14.81 -4.54 5.64
N GLU A 84 -14.59 -3.24 5.39
CA GLU A 84 -13.34 -2.73 4.81
C GLU A 84 -12.11 -3.11 5.66
N PHE A 85 -12.22 -3.05 6.99
CA PHE A 85 -11.13 -3.48 7.86
C PHE A 85 -10.86 -4.98 7.76
N SER A 86 -11.92 -5.79 7.68
CA SER A 86 -11.80 -7.24 7.49
C SER A 86 -11.12 -7.59 6.16
N GLU A 87 -11.49 -6.88 5.09
CA GLU A 87 -10.88 -7.02 3.76
C GLU A 87 -9.42 -6.59 3.75
N LEU A 88 -9.08 -5.48 4.42
CA LEU A 88 -7.69 -5.07 4.61
C LEU A 88 -6.87 -6.18 5.25
N LEU A 89 -7.34 -6.74 6.37
CA LEU A 89 -6.64 -7.81 7.07
C LEU A 89 -6.50 -9.07 6.20
N ALA A 90 -7.51 -9.39 5.38
CA ALA A 90 -7.44 -10.48 4.43
C ALA A 90 -6.36 -10.25 3.35
N VAL A 91 -6.31 -9.05 2.76
CA VAL A 91 -5.27 -8.69 1.78
C VAL A 91 -3.89 -8.78 2.41
N LEU A 92 -3.67 -8.20 3.59
CA LEU A 92 -2.39 -8.27 4.29
C LEU A 92 -1.99 -9.72 4.60
N THR A 93 -2.93 -10.55 5.00
CA THR A 93 -2.70 -12.00 5.22
C THR A 93 -2.21 -12.68 3.95
N HIS A 94 -2.84 -12.38 2.81
CA HIS A 94 -2.41 -12.92 1.53
C HIS A 94 -1.04 -12.41 1.11
N LEU A 95 -0.76 -11.12 1.28
CA LEU A 95 0.55 -10.54 0.98
C LEU A 95 1.66 -11.23 1.77
N VAL A 96 1.52 -11.31 3.10
CA VAL A 96 2.46 -12.02 3.98
C VAL A 96 2.65 -13.47 3.55
N SER A 97 1.60 -14.17 3.13
CA SER A 97 1.72 -15.56 2.68
C SER A 97 2.52 -15.71 1.37
N MET A 98 2.56 -14.68 0.53
CA MET A 98 3.26 -14.67 -0.76
C MET A 98 4.70 -14.16 -0.66
N GLU A 99 5.07 -13.45 0.41
CA GLU A 99 6.40 -12.85 0.58
C GLU A 99 7.57 -13.83 0.35
N PRO A 100 7.55 -15.09 0.84
CA PRO A 100 8.66 -16.00 0.59
C PRO A 100 8.87 -16.31 -0.89
N GLN A 101 7.77 -16.49 -1.65
CA GLN A 101 7.83 -16.75 -3.09
C GLN A 101 8.28 -15.51 -3.86
N GLN A 102 7.86 -14.33 -3.43
CA GLN A 102 8.31 -13.06 -4.01
C GLN A 102 9.81 -12.82 -3.78
N ALA A 103 10.31 -13.14 -2.58
CA ALA A 103 11.73 -13.04 -2.26
C ALA A 103 12.56 -14.01 -3.10
N GLU A 104 12.11 -15.27 -3.23
CA GLU A 104 12.77 -16.26 -4.08
C GLU A 104 12.81 -15.81 -5.55
N LEU A 105 11.67 -15.34 -6.09
CA LEU A 105 11.60 -14.82 -7.45
C LEU A 105 12.55 -13.62 -7.65
N LEU A 106 12.59 -12.70 -6.68
CA LEU A 106 13.50 -11.56 -6.73
C LEU A 106 14.96 -12.02 -6.75
N GLU A 107 15.34 -12.99 -5.91
CA GLU A 107 16.68 -13.56 -5.93
C GLU A 107 17.02 -14.22 -7.27
N GLN A 108 16.09 -14.96 -7.86
CA GLN A 108 16.27 -15.57 -9.18
C GLN A 108 16.52 -14.49 -10.24
N ILE A 109 15.71 -13.43 -10.25
CA ILE A 109 15.88 -12.29 -11.17
C ILE A 109 17.23 -11.61 -10.95
N MET A 110 17.62 -11.36 -9.70
CA MET A 110 18.89 -10.70 -9.37
C MET A 110 20.13 -11.51 -9.79
N ARG A 111 19.99 -12.83 -10.00
CA ARG A 111 21.07 -13.70 -10.49
C ARG A 111 21.14 -13.75 -12.02
N THR A 112 20.16 -13.21 -12.74
CA THR A 112 20.18 -13.17 -14.21
C THR A 112 21.20 -12.17 -14.72
N GLU A 113 21.72 -12.44 -15.91
CA GLU A 113 22.66 -11.52 -16.58
C GLU A 113 21.97 -10.20 -16.91
N LEU A 114 22.63 -9.10 -16.57
CA LEU A 114 22.13 -7.77 -16.90
C LEU A 114 22.41 -7.46 -18.36
N ILE A 115 21.41 -6.89 -19.04
CA ILE A 115 21.60 -6.32 -20.38
C ILE A 115 22.48 -5.08 -20.22
N THR A 116 23.62 -5.07 -20.91
CA THR A 116 24.56 -3.95 -20.87
C THR A 116 24.12 -2.83 -21.83
N ASN A 117 24.67 -1.62 -21.62
CA ASN A 117 24.49 -0.53 -22.60
C ASN A 117 25.00 -0.92 -24.00
N ALA A 118 26.04 -1.75 -24.09
CA ALA A 118 26.59 -2.21 -25.36
C ALA A 118 25.60 -3.14 -26.09
N ASP A 119 24.92 -4.03 -25.36
CA ASP A 119 23.87 -4.89 -25.92
C ASP A 119 22.72 -4.05 -26.49
N LEU A 120 22.31 -3.02 -25.76
CA LEU A 120 21.27 -2.09 -26.20
C LEU A 120 21.71 -1.25 -27.41
N GLN A 121 22.97 -0.79 -27.45
CA GLN A 121 23.54 -0.08 -28.60
C GLN A 121 23.62 -0.97 -29.84
N ALA A 122 23.95 -2.25 -29.70
CA ALA A 122 23.92 -3.22 -30.80
C ALA A 122 22.51 -3.41 -31.38
N GLN A 123 21.46 -3.17 -30.58
CA GLN A 123 20.06 -3.14 -31.02
C GLN A 123 19.58 -1.77 -31.52
N GLY A 124 20.49 -0.78 -31.66
CA GLY A 124 20.18 0.55 -32.19
C GLY A 124 19.69 1.56 -31.14
N VAL A 125 19.76 1.24 -29.85
CA VAL A 125 19.46 2.22 -28.79
C VAL A 125 20.58 3.24 -28.71
N SER A 126 20.24 4.52 -28.84
CA SER A 126 21.16 5.63 -28.60
C SER A 126 20.98 6.18 -27.19
N PHE A 127 22.06 6.21 -26.43
CA PHE A 127 22.07 6.81 -25.09
C PHE A 127 22.49 8.27 -25.16
N SER A 128 21.90 9.10 -24.30
CA SER A 128 22.27 10.51 -24.18
C SER A 128 23.69 10.64 -23.64
N VAL A 129 24.57 11.29 -24.41
CA VAL A 129 25.98 11.50 -24.05
C VAL A 129 26.17 12.91 -23.45
N THR A 130 25.30 13.85 -23.86
CA THR A 130 25.32 15.24 -23.44
C THR A 130 23.97 15.67 -22.88
N ASN A 131 23.95 16.77 -22.12
CA ASN A 131 22.69 17.35 -21.63
C ASN A 131 21.72 17.77 -22.74
N ALA A 132 22.23 18.05 -23.96
CA ALA A 132 21.41 18.38 -25.11
C ALA A 132 20.58 17.19 -25.62
N ASP A 133 21.05 15.96 -25.40
CA ASP A 133 20.40 14.73 -25.85
C ASP A 133 19.17 14.35 -25.01
N ARG A 134 18.96 15.03 -23.88
CA ARG A 134 17.75 14.87 -23.04
C ARG A 134 16.52 15.57 -23.63
N LYS A 135 16.69 16.40 -24.66
CA LYS A 135 15.56 17.04 -25.33
C LYS A 135 14.83 16.01 -26.19
N PRO A 136 13.52 15.78 -25.97
CA PRO A 136 12.76 14.87 -26.81
C PRO A 136 12.83 15.34 -28.27
N ARG A 137 13.18 14.43 -29.18
CA ARG A 137 13.13 14.71 -30.63
C ARG A 137 11.67 14.65 -31.08
N LEU A 138 10.99 15.78 -30.99
CA LEU A 138 9.71 15.99 -31.65
C LEU A 138 9.99 16.09 -33.16
N GLN A 139 9.93 14.98 -33.88
CA GLN A 139 9.83 15.02 -35.34
C GLN A 139 8.38 15.38 -35.69
N GLU A 140 8.09 16.68 -35.79
CA GLU A 140 6.93 17.14 -36.54
C GLU A 140 7.29 17.07 -38.02
N GLU A 141 6.86 16.01 -38.71
CA GLU A 141 6.75 16.07 -40.16
C GLU A 141 5.61 17.04 -40.51
N ALA A 142 5.95 18.32 -40.64
CA ALA A 142 5.09 19.28 -41.31
C ALA A 142 5.01 18.90 -42.79
N LYS A 143 4.06 18.03 -43.15
CA LYS A 143 3.62 17.88 -44.54
C LYS A 143 2.96 19.19 -44.96
N THR A 144 3.71 20.07 -45.60
CA THR A 144 3.16 21.15 -46.41
C THR A 144 2.47 20.50 -47.61
N ILE A 145 1.14 20.34 -47.52
CA ILE A 145 0.29 20.09 -48.67
C ILE A 145 0.09 21.46 -49.34
N PHE A 146 0.61 21.60 -50.56
CA PHE A 146 0.19 22.66 -51.50
C PHE A 146 -1.19 22.34 -52.06
#